data_AF-A0A969L1V6-F1
#
_entry.id   AF-A0A969L1V6-F1
#
_cell.length_a   1.000
_cell.length_b   1.000
_cell.length_c   1.000
_cell.angle_alpha   90.00
_cell.angle_beta   90.00
_cell.angle_gamma   90.00
#
_symmetry.space_group_name_H-M   'P 1'
#
loop_
_entity.id
_entity.type
_entity.pdbx_description
1 polymer ?
#
loop_
_entity_poly.entity_id
_entity_poly.type
_entity_poly.pdbx_seq_one_letter_code
_entity_poly.pdbx_strand_id
1 'polypeptide(L)'
;MPVATPWPTLAPLPVFLPRPTATPPPIFVAVESGPPACLQPDLGKDEHISASGSYSETERSASTPMLCHLERDSCGYNHLVGILDPTIKFKQEETPPFDAEDILMHPAMILPLTRLNQLVQAEWGGAFQLRVTDAYDSLLEHDPPESEPATRYSLHYEGRAIDLTLWPVDQSQYGRLCALAHCAGFDWVIHEGHHCHASIRAESLCLTCQK
;
A
#
# COMPACT_ATOMS: atom_id res chain seq x y z
N MET A 1 -9.79 -88.49 -30.50
CA MET A 1 -10.63 -87.34 -30.89
C MET A 1 -10.13 -86.11 -30.13
N PRO A 2 -9.51 -85.12 -30.79
CA PRO A 2 -9.11 -83.88 -30.12
C PRO A 2 -10.19 -82.80 -30.26
N VAL A 3 -10.53 -82.20 -29.12
CA VAL A 3 -11.53 -81.14 -28.93
C VAL A 3 -10.92 -79.80 -29.37
N ALA A 4 -11.62 -79.06 -30.24
CA ALA A 4 -11.24 -77.73 -30.69
C ALA A 4 -11.59 -76.68 -29.63
N THR A 5 -10.63 -75.82 -29.29
CA THR A 5 -10.81 -74.68 -28.39
C THR A 5 -11.46 -73.49 -29.12
N PRO A 6 -12.44 -72.79 -28.52
CA PRO A 6 -13.05 -71.61 -29.11
C PRO A 6 -12.17 -70.36 -28.97
N TRP A 7 -12.28 -69.48 -29.97
CA TRP A 7 -11.55 -68.22 -30.08
C TRP A 7 -12.14 -67.15 -29.15
N PRO A 8 -11.33 -66.20 -28.62
CA PRO A 8 -11.83 -65.16 -27.73
C PRO A 8 -12.59 -64.08 -28.50
N THR A 9 -13.73 -63.66 -27.94
CA THR A 9 -14.58 -62.57 -28.43
C THR A 9 -13.95 -61.21 -28.09
N LEU A 10 -13.81 -60.32 -29.07
CA LEU A 10 -13.33 -58.96 -28.88
C LEU A 10 -14.40 -58.11 -28.17
N ALA A 11 -14.01 -57.40 -27.11
CA ALA A 11 -14.86 -56.43 -26.41
C ALA A 11 -14.99 -55.11 -27.22
N PRO A 12 -16.13 -54.42 -27.17
CA PRO A 12 -16.31 -53.13 -27.85
C PRO A 12 -15.51 -52.01 -27.16
N LEU A 13 -14.96 -51.12 -27.97
CA LEU A 13 -14.18 -49.95 -27.52
C LEU A 13 -15.07 -48.91 -26.82
N PRO A 14 -14.54 -48.16 -25.82
CA PRO A 14 -15.27 -47.11 -25.15
C PRO A 14 -15.52 -45.92 -26.08
N VAL A 15 -16.75 -45.41 -26.09
CA VAL A 15 -17.13 -44.18 -26.81
C VAL A 15 -16.73 -42.98 -25.95
N PHE A 16 -15.75 -42.21 -26.41
CA PHE A 16 -15.38 -40.94 -25.79
C PHE A 16 -16.34 -39.83 -26.23
N LEU A 17 -17.09 -39.27 -25.29
CA LEU A 17 -17.87 -38.04 -25.54
C LEU A 17 -16.92 -36.83 -25.52
N PRO A 18 -17.03 -35.89 -26.48
CA PRO A 18 -16.19 -34.70 -26.51
C PRO A 18 -16.48 -33.81 -25.29
N ARG A 19 -15.41 -33.40 -24.61
CA ARG A 19 -15.44 -32.44 -23.51
C ARG A 19 -15.92 -31.08 -24.04
N PRO A 20 -16.91 -30.41 -23.43
CA PRO A 20 -17.32 -29.09 -23.87
C PRO A 20 -16.14 -28.11 -23.75
N THR A 21 -15.75 -27.53 -24.88
CA THR A 21 -14.60 -26.61 -25.06
C THR A 21 -14.96 -25.14 -24.86
N ALA A 22 -16.18 -24.84 -24.41
CA ALA A 22 -16.62 -23.46 -24.26
C ALA A 22 -16.04 -22.83 -22.99
N THR A 23 -15.07 -21.94 -23.17
CA THR A 23 -14.63 -20.99 -22.15
C THR A 23 -15.82 -20.11 -21.72
N PRO A 24 -16.14 -19.99 -20.42
CA PRO A 24 -17.20 -19.09 -19.98
C PRO A 24 -16.88 -17.64 -20.39
N PRO A 25 -17.90 -16.84 -20.74
CA PRO A 25 -17.68 -15.44 -21.09
C PRO A 25 -17.11 -14.66 -19.89
N PRO A 26 -16.34 -13.59 -20.13
CA PRO A 26 -15.89 -12.71 -19.06
C PRO A 26 -17.09 -12.09 -18.33
N ILE A 27 -17.03 -12.11 -17.01
CA ILE A 27 -17.99 -11.40 -16.16
C ILE A 27 -17.53 -9.94 -16.07
N PHE A 28 -18.33 -9.03 -16.62
CA PHE A 28 -18.12 -7.60 -16.46
C PHE A 28 -18.83 -7.15 -15.18
N VAL A 29 -18.05 -6.73 -14.18
CA VAL A 29 -18.57 -6.09 -12.97
C VAL A 29 -18.59 -4.59 -13.23
N ALA A 30 -19.75 -3.96 -13.08
CA ALA A 30 -19.84 -2.51 -13.12
C ALA A 30 -19.03 -1.94 -11.94
N VAL A 31 -18.05 -1.08 -12.23
CA VAL A 31 -17.34 -0.33 -11.21
C VAL A 31 -18.29 0.76 -10.71
N GLU A 32 -18.64 0.74 -9.42
CA GLU A 32 -19.33 1.87 -8.81
C GLU A 32 -18.50 3.13 -9.05
N SER A 33 -19.15 4.14 -9.62
CA SER A 33 -18.51 5.40 -9.95
C SER A 33 -18.27 6.21 -8.67
N GLY A 34 -17.04 6.17 -8.16
CA GLY A 34 -16.54 6.99 -7.06
C GLY A 34 -15.99 6.16 -5.91
N PRO A 35 -14.97 6.64 -5.18
CA PRO A 35 -14.52 5.98 -3.97
C PRO A 35 -15.68 5.96 -2.95
N PRO A 36 -15.88 4.85 -2.21
CA PRO A 36 -16.92 4.78 -1.19
C PRO A 36 -16.75 5.89 -0.17
N ALA A 37 -17.86 6.47 0.29
CA ALA A 37 -17.83 7.52 1.30
C ALA A 37 -17.16 7.01 2.59
N CYS A 38 -16.21 7.76 3.11
CA CYS A 38 -15.50 7.41 4.33
C CYS A 38 -16.36 7.70 5.56
N LEU A 39 -16.82 6.64 6.23
CA LEU A 39 -17.64 6.71 7.45
C LEU A 39 -16.82 6.77 8.74
N GLN A 40 -15.49 6.62 8.66
CA GLN A 40 -14.60 6.73 9.81
C GLN A 40 -14.68 8.15 10.39
N PRO A 41 -14.98 8.31 11.68
CA PRO A 41 -14.89 9.61 12.36
C PRO A 41 -13.45 10.14 12.34
N ASP A 42 -13.33 11.46 12.50
CA ASP A 42 -12.04 12.14 12.60
C ASP A 42 -11.20 11.55 13.73
N LEU A 43 -9.91 11.35 13.46
CA LEU A 43 -8.96 10.91 14.48
C LEU A 43 -8.57 12.10 15.35
N GLY A 44 -8.65 11.91 16.66
CA GLY A 44 -8.12 12.86 17.63
C GLY A 44 -6.59 12.95 17.53
N LYS A 45 -6.00 14.02 18.05
CA LYS A 45 -4.54 14.11 18.16
C LYS A 45 -4.00 12.95 19.02
N ASP A 46 -2.92 12.34 18.56
CA ASP A 46 -2.24 11.17 19.13
C ASP A 46 -3.07 9.86 19.07
N GLU A 47 -4.23 9.89 18.40
CA GLU A 47 -5.05 8.72 18.13
C GLU A 47 -4.58 8.02 16.85
N HIS A 48 -4.57 6.69 16.88
CA HIS A 48 -4.27 5.84 15.74
C HIS A 48 -5.38 4.83 15.49
N ILE A 49 -5.42 4.31 14.28
CA ILE A 49 -6.31 3.22 13.88
C ILE A 49 -5.60 2.30 12.90
N SER A 50 -5.74 0.98 13.07
CA SER A 50 -5.27 0.00 12.10
C SER A 50 -6.36 -0.40 11.11
N ALA A 51 -6.00 -1.09 10.03
CA ALA A 51 -6.96 -1.64 9.06
C ALA A 51 -7.98 -2.61 9.67
N SER A 52 -7.71 -3.17 10.85
CA SER A 52 -8.68 -4.00 11.58
C SER A 52 -9.73 -3.18 12.36
N GLY A 53 -9.61 -1.86 12.36
CA GLY A 53 -10.41 -0.93 13.16
C GLY A 53 -9.95 -0.84 14.62
N SER A 54 -8.74 -1.34 14.93
CA SER A 54 -8.20 -1.30 16.29
C SER A 54 -7.48 0.04 16.56
N TYR A 55 -7.82 0.66 17.69
CA TYR A 55 -7.16 1.86 18.22
C TYR A 55 -6.05 1.54 19.24
N SER A 56 -5.65 0.27 19.33
CA SER A 56 -4.55 -0.17 20.20
C SER A 56 -3.54 -1.07 19.49
N GLU A 57 -3.78 -1.41 18.23
CA GLU A 57 -2.83 -2.17 17.43
C GLU A 57 -1.68 -1.26 17.01
N THR A 58 -0.46 -1.64 17.38
CA THR A 58 0.74 -0.86 17.04
C THR A 58 1.04 -0.94 15.56
N GLU A 59 1.70 0.09 15.02
CA GLU A 59 2.19 0.12 13.64
C GLU A 59 2.98 -1.15 13.30
N ARG A 60 3.92 -1.52 14.18
CA ARG A 60 4.73 -2.74 14.02
C ARG A 60 3.89 -4.01 13.84
N SER A 61 2.73 -4.09 14.49
CA SER A 61 1.85 -5.27 14.41
C SER A 61 1.00 -5.22 13.13
N ALA A 62 0.46 -4.05 12.79
CA ALA A 62 -0.40 -3.85 11.63
C ALA A 62 0.38 -3.90 10.31
N SER A 63 1.43 -3.08 10.20
CA SER A 63 2.23 -2.86 8.99
C SER A 63 3.43 -3.81 8.88
N THR A 64 3.69 -4.64 9.88
CA THR A 64 4.90 -5.49 10.06
C THR A 64 6.19 -4.69 10.27
N PRO A 65 7.15 -5.18 11.08
CA PRO A 65 8.38 -4.45 11.39
C PRO A 65 9.21 -4.13 10.14
N MET A 66 10.00 -3.06 10.20
CA MET A 66 11.11 -2.83 9.27
C MET A 66 12.08 -4.03 9.30
N LEU A 67 12.60 -4.42 8.14
CA LEU A 67 13.59 -5.47 8.00
C LEU A 67 14.99 -4.90 7.71
N CYS A 68 15.10 -3.87 6.88
CA CYS A 68 16.35 -3.17 6.64
C CYS A 68 16.12 -1.70 6.25
N HIS A 69 17.14 -0.87 6.42
CA HIS A 69 17.19 0.44 5.78
C HIS A 69 17.53 0.23 4.29
N LEU A 70 16.66 0.68 3.39
CA LEU A 70 16.98 0.72 1.97
C LEU A 70 17.97 1.85 1.75
N GLU A 71 19.26 1.54 1.60
CA GLU A 71 20.25 2.56 1.23
C GLU A 71 20.00 3.03 -0.20
N ARG A 72 20.29 4.31 -0.49
CA ARG A 72 20.25 4.87 -1.84
C ARG A 72 21.08 4.03 -2.81
N ASP A 73 20.57 3.86 -4.03
CA ASP A 73 21.15 3.04 -5.10
C ASP A 73 21.26 1.54 -4.81
N SER A 74 20.82 1.08 -3.63
CA SER A 74 20.71 -0.36 -3.35
C SER A 74 19.72 -1.04 -4.29
N CYS A 75 19.79 -2.36 -4.40
CA CYS A 75 18.85 -3.09 -5.25
C CYS A 75 17.39 -2.88 -4.80
N GLY A 76 17.11 -2.87 -3.49
CA GLY A 76 15.76 -2.60 -2.97
C GLY A 76 15.31 -1.16 -3.24
N TYR A 77 16.21 -0.18 -3.13
CA TYR A 77 15.93 1.21 -3.51
C TYR A 77 15.47 1.34 -4.96
N ASN A 78 16.09 0.61 -5.89
CA ASN A 78 15.71 0.63 -7.31
C ASN A 78 14.32 0.04 -7.61
N HIS A 79 13.65 -0.55 -6.62
CA HIS A 79 12.27 -0.99 -6.70
C HIS A 79 11.25 0.00 -6.12
N LEU A 80 11.71 1.09 -5.49
CA LEU A 80 10.84 2.18 -5.12
C LEU A 80 10.26 2.83 -6.38
N VAL A 81 9.05 3.33 -6.24
CA VAL A 81 8.27 3.95 -7.33
C VAL A 81 7.72 5.28 -6.86
N GLY A 82 7.31 6.12 -7.80
CA GLY A 82 6.64 7.37 -7.50
C GLY A 82 5.39 7.57 -8.33
N ILE A 83 4.39 8.22 -7.72
CA ILE A 83 3.17 8.66 -8.41
C ILE A 83 3.34 10.12 -8.80
N LEU A 84 3.34 10.40 -10.10
CA LEU A 84 3.41 11.75 -10.65
C LEU A 84 2.01 12.28 -11.02
N ASP A 85 1.08 12.21 -10.07
CA ASP A 85 -0.25 12.80 -10.21
C ASP A 85 -0.17 14.31 -9.90
N PRO A 86 -0.47 15.21 -10.86
CA PRO A 86 -0.37 16.65 -10.66
C PRO A 86 -1.35 17.20 -9.61
N THR A 87 -2.35 16.43 -9.17
CA THR A 87 -3.25 16.85 -8.10
C THR A 87 -2.67 16.59 -6.70
N ILE A 88 -1.59 15.81 -6.58
CA ILE A 88 -0.85 15.60 -5.33
C ILE A 88 0.30 16.60 -5.26
N LYS A 89 0.47 17.24 -4.10
CA LYS A 89 1.62 18.08 -3.80
C LYS A 89 2.69 17.25 -3.08
N PHE A 90 3.94 17.47 -3.41
CA PHE A 90 5.09 16.95 -2.68
C PHE A 90 5.84 18.15 -2.10
N LYS A 91 6.37 18.03 -0.89
CA LYS A 91 7.03 19.15 -0.21
C LYS A 91 8.44 19.33 -0.76
N GLN A 92 9.16 18.24 -0.99
CA GLN A 92 10.47 18.19 -1.64
C GLN A 92 11.43 19.25 -1.04
N GLU A 93 11.49 19.33 0.28
CA GLU A 93 12.32 20.29 0.98
C GLU A 93 13.79 19.89 1.03
N GLU A 94 14.09 18.60 0.85
CA GLU A 94 15.44 18.10 0.95
C GLU A 94 16.29 18.69 -0.18
N THR A 95 17.57 18.93 0.10
CA THR A 95 18.49 19.39 -0.93
C THR A 95 18.96 18.21 -1.80
N PRO A 96 19.33 18.44 -3.08
CA PRO A 96 19.92 17.40 -3.92
C PRO A 96 21.10 16.69 -3.23
N PRO A 97 21.20 15.35 -3.34
CA PRO A 97 20.43 14.45 -4.21
C PRO A 97 19.12 13.88 -3.59
N PHE A 98 18.64 14.45 -2.49
CA PHE A 98 17.51 13.93 -1.69
C PHE A 98 16.14 14.53 -2.06
N ASP A 99 16.11 15.52 -2.94
CA ASP A 99 14.93 16.32 -3.33
C ASP A 99 13.77 15.54 -3.99
N ALA A 100 13.94 14.25 -4.25
CA ALA A 100 12.92 13.37 -4.80
C ALA A 100 12.43 12.29 -3.82
N GLU A 101 12.96 12.23 -2.59
CA GLU A 101 12.65 11.13 -1.66
C GLU A 101 11.18 11.11 -1.21
N ASP A 102 10.55 12.28 -1.07
CA ASP A 102 9.10 12.47 -0.92
C ASP A 102 8.24 11.76 -1.97
N ILE A 103 8.78 11.58 -3.17
CA ILE A 103 8.08 10.95 -4.29
C ILE A 103 8.30 9.43 -4.25
N LEU A 104 9.40 8.95 -3.66
CA LEU A 104 9.78 7.55 -3.67
C LEU A 104 9.07 6.79 -2.56
N MET A 105 8.40 5.70 -2.91
CA MET A 105 7.64 4.86 -2.00
C MET A 105 7.61 3.41 -2.45
N HIS A 106 7.24 2.51 -1.54
CA HIS A 106 7.02 1.11 -1.83
C HIS A 106 5.88 0.95 -2.86
N PRO A 107 5.95 0.03 -3.84
CA PRO A 107 4.90 -0.14 -4.87
C PRO A 107 3.49 -0.36 -4.32
N ALA A 108 3.36 -1.04 -3.18
CA ALA A 108 2.08 -1.25 -2.50
C ALA A 108 1.42 0.06 -2.00
N MET A 109 2.17 1.16 -1.88
CA MET A 109 1.66 2.48 -1.49
C MET A 109 0.80 3.12 -2.58
N ILE A 110 0.96 2.71 -3.85
CA ILE A 110 0.28 3.33 -4.99
C ILE A 110 -1.24 3.32 -4.84
N LEU A 111 -1.80 2.17 -4.46
CA LEU A 111 -3.26 2.01 -4.35
C LEU A 111 -3.87 2.87 -3.24
N PRO A 112 -3.43 2.81 -1.97
CA PRO A 112 -3.99 3.64 -0.91
C PRO A 112 -3.73 5.12 -1.14
N LEU A 113 -2.55 5.54 -1.64
CA LEU A 113 -2.29 6.95 -1.93
C LEU A 113 -3.20 7.51 -3.03
N THR A 114 -3.42 6.74 -4.11
CA THR A 114 -4.33 7.13 -5.20
C THR A 114 -5.77 7.26 -4.69
N ARG A 115 -6.23 6.31 -3.86
CA ARG A 115 -7.56 6.37 -3.24
C ARG A 115 -7.70 7.55 -2.30
N LEU A 116 -6.68 7.82 -1.49
CA LEU A 116 -6.67 8.94 -0.56
C LEU A 116 -6.79 10.27 -1.32
N ASN A 117 -6.01 10.44 -2.39
CA ASN A 117 -6.12 11.64 -3.23
C ASN A 117 -7.54 11.84 -3.76
N GLN A 118 -8.20 10.78 -4.25
CA GLN A 118 -9.60 10.85 -4.69
C GLN A 118 -10.57 11.22 -3.55
N LEU A 119 -10.38 10.63 -2.37
CA LEU A 119 -11.19 10.92 -1.18
C LEU A 119 -11.00 12.38 -0.74
N VAL A 120 -9.78 12.89 -0.75
CA VAL A 120 -9.47 14.30 -0.42
C VAL A 120 -10.16 15.25 -1.40
N GLN A 121 -10.08 14.97 -2.70
CA GLN A 121 -10.77 15.80 -3.71
C GLN A 121 -12.30 15.80 -3.49
N ALA A 122 -12.87 14.64 -3.14
CA ALA A 122 -14.30 14.51 -2.91
C ALA A 122 -14.76 15.18 -1.60
N GLU A 123 -14.05 14.97 -0.49
CA GLU A 123 -14.39 15.45 0.85
C GLU A 123 -14.53 16.98 0.88
N TRP A 124 -13.62 17.69 0.22
CA TRP A 124 -13.57 19.15 0.25
C TRP A 124 -13.93 19.80 -1.09
N GLY A 125 -14.50 19.06 -2.03
CA GLY A 125 -14.89 19.58 -3.35
C GLY A 125 -13.76 20.30 -4.09
N GLY A 126 -12.52 19.81 -3.95
CA GLY A 126 -11.31 20.39 -4.54
C GLY A 126 -10.73 21.62 -3.82
N ALA A 127 -11.28 22.04 -2.67
CA ALA A 127 -10.71 23.15 -1.90
C ALA A 127 -9.33 22.82 -1.29
N PHE A 128 -9.03 21.54 -1.08
CA PHE A 128 -7.74 21.05 -0.62
C PHE A 128 -7.16 20.04 -1.63
N GLN A 129 -5.83 20.05 -1.73
CA GLN A 129 -5.06 19.00 -2.39
C GLN A 129 -4.36 18.15 -1.34
N LEU A 130 -4.21 16.86 -1.62
CA LEU A 130 -3.36 16.01 -0.80
C LEU A 130 -1.91 16.48 -0.94
N ARG A 131 -1.19 16.52 0.17
CA ARG A 131 0.23 16.89 0.19
C ARG A 131 1.04 15.86 0.96
N VAL A 132 2.01 15.25 0.30
CA VAL A 132 3.04 14.43 0.93
C VAL A 132 4.14 15.35 1.45
N THR A 133 4.57 15.13 2.69
CA THR A 133 5.69 15.87 3.29
C THR A 133 6.91 15.04 3.55
N ASP A 134 6.74 13.73 3.75
CA ASP A 134 7.81 12.76 3.90
C ASP A 134 7.32 11.40 3.37
N ALA A 135 8.18 10.63 2.72
CA ALA A 135 7.87 9.27 2.27
C ALA A 135 9.05 8.32 2.50
N TYR A 136 9.82 7.98 1.46
CA TYR A 136 11.13 7.36 1.69
C TYR A 136 12.07 8.39 2.33
N ASP A 137 12.91 7.95 3.26
CA ASP A 137 13.90 8.81 3.93
C ASP A 137 15.22 8.06 4.07
N SER A 138 16.28 8.53 3.39
CA SER A 138 17.63 7.96 3.54
C SER A 138 18.52 8.71 4.53
N LEU A 139 18.09 9.88 5.00
CA LEU A 139 18.79 10.72 5.97
C LEU A 139 18.52 10.29 7.41
N LEU A 140 17.50 9.47 7.60
CA LEU A 140 17.16 8.80 8.84
C LEU A 140 16.70 9.77 9.93
N GLU A 141 15.79 10.66 9.56
CA GLU A 141 15.23 11.73 10.38
C GLU A 141 14.04 11.26 11.24
N HIS A 142 13.44 10.13 10.88
CA HIS A 142 12.23 9.57 11.49
C HIS A 142 12.47 8.66 12.72
N ASP A 143 13.72 8.52 13.18
CA ASP A 143 14.04 7.79 14.41
C ASP A 143 14.82 8.69 15.38
N PRO A 144 14.68 8.47 16.69
CA PRO A 144 15.44 9.22 17.69
C PRO A 144 16.95 9.05 17.47
N PRO A 145 17.77 10.10 17.72
CA PRO A 145 19.22 10.04 17.51
C PRO A 145 19.93 8.92 18.27
N GLU A 146 19.35 8.45 19.38
CA GLU A 146 19.90 7.38 20.22
C GLU A 146 19.60 5.98 19.70
N SER A 147 18.83 5.83 18.62
CA SER A 147 18.60 4.53 18.00
C SER A 147 19.91 4.02 17.38
N GLU A 148 20.34 2.82 17.78
CA GLU A 148 21.51 2.19 17.15
C GLU A 148 21.21 2.03 15.65
N PRO A 149 22.17 2.29 14.74
CA PRO A 149 21.94 2.16 13.30
C PRO A 149 21.35 0.81 12.89
N ALA A 150 21.69 -0.26 13.61
CA ALA A 150 21.17 -1.61 13.39
C ALA A 150 19.74 -1.84 13.92
N THR A 151 19.20 -0.91 14.71
CA THR A 151 17.89 -1.01 15.36
C THR A 151 16.92 0.10 14.97
N ARG A 152 17.32 0.98 14.03
CA ARG A 152 16.39 1.90 13.38
C ARG A 152 15.18 1.14 12.86
N TYR A 153 13.98 1.67 13.05
CA TYR A 153 12.73 0.91 12.89
C TYR A 153 11.63 1.66 12.16
N SER A 154 11.83 2.93 11.80
CA SER A 154 10.85 3.66 10.99
C SER A 154 10.60 2.99 9.64
N LEU A 155 9.33 2.89 9.26
CA LEU A 155 8.93 2.34 7.96
C LEU A 155 9.21 3.29 6.79
N HIS A 156 9.54 4.56 7.05
CA HIS A 156 10.00 5.51 6.03
C HIS A 156 11.29 5.00 5.36
N TYR A 157 12.14 4.29 6.10
CA TYR A 157 13.42 3.76 5.59
C TYR A 157 13.26 2.59 4.59
N GLU A 158 12.05 2.04 4.49
CA GLU A 158 11.67 1.06 3.45
C GLU A 158 10.67 1.62 2.43
N GLY A 159 10.35 2.92 2.51
CA GLY A 159 9.30 3.56 1.74
C GLY A 159 7.90 3.01 2.05
N ARG A 160 7.70 2.40 3.22
CA ARG A 160 6.42 1.80 3.66
C ARG A 160 5.61 2.70 4.58
N ALA A 161 6.11 3.87 4.93
CA ALA A 161 5.36 4.93 5.60
C ALA A 161 5.35 6.23 4.77
N ILE A 162 4.44 7.13 5.14
CA ILE A 162 4.23 8.41 4.48
C ILE A 162 3.60 9.40 5.46
N ASP A 163 4.08 10.65 5.43
CA ASP A 163 3.52 11.75 6.19
C ASP A 163 2.74 12.68 5.27
N LEU A 164 1.53 13.02 5.71
CA LEU A 164 0.51 13.63 4.88
C LEU A 164 -0.02 14.90 5.53
N THR A 165 -0.21 15.90 4.70
CA THR A 165 -0.86 17.17 5.02
C THR A 165 -1.85 17.54 3.91
N LEU A 166 -2.47 18.70 4.04
CA LEU A 166 -3.28 19.31 2.98
C LEU A 166 -2.56 20.52 2.40
N TRP A 167 -2.93 20.88 1.18
CA TRP A 167 -2.57 22.15 0.55
C TRP A 167 -3.81 22.92 0.09
N PRO A 168 -4.01 24.18 0.54
CA PRO A 168 -3.22 24.91 1.54
C PRO A 168 -3.20 24.22 2.92
N VAL A 169 -2.18 24.52 3.73
CA VAL A 169 -2.02 23.91 5.06
C VAL A 169 -3.12 24.38 6.01
N ASP A 170 -3.85 23.43 6.59
CA ASP A 170 -4.83 23.64 7.65
C ASP A 170 -4.83 22.44 8.61
N GLN A 171 -4.18 22.60 9.76
CA GLN A 171 -4.07 21.53 10.77
C GLN A 171 -5.43 21.15 11.37
N SER A 172 -6.44 22.02 11.32
CA SER A 172 -7.77 21.70 11.85
C SER A 172 -8.45 20.56 11.10
N GLN A 173 -7.97 20.25 9.88
CA GLN A 173 -8.52 19.21 9.01
C GLN A 173 -7.74 17.89 9.08
N TYR A 174 -6.66 17.80 9.87
CA TYR A 174 -5.80 16.61 9.87
C TYR A 174 -6.46 15.39 10.50
N GLY A 175 -7.35 15.59 11.48
CA GLY A 175 -8.20 14.52 12.02
C GLY A 175 -9.01 13.84 10.92
N ARG A 176 -9.63 14.65 10.06
CA ARG A 176 -10.38 14.18 8.89
C ARG A 176 -9.47 13.55 7.84
N LEU A 177 -8.32 14.16 7.54
CA LEU A 177 -7.33 13.58 6.61
C LEU A 177 -6.91 12.17 7.04
N CYS A 178 -6.63 11.96 8.32
CA CYS A 178 -6.27 10.63 8.83
C CYS A 178 -7.43 9.62 8.74
N ALA A 179 -8.66 10.05 9.03
CA ALA A 179 -9.82 9.20 8.81
C ALA A 179 -9.94 8.76 7.34
N LEU A 180 -9.72 9.68 6.39
CA LEU A 180 -9.71 9.36 4.97
C LEU A 180 -8.56 8.41 4.59
N ALA A 181 -7.38 8.56 5.19
CA ALA A 181 -6.25 7.64 4.96
C ALA A 181 -6.61 6.22 5.40
N HIS A 182 -7.25 6.04 6.56
CA HIS A 182 -7.74 4.72 6.97
C HIS A 182 -8.72 4.14 5.94
N CYS A 183 -9.71 4.94 5.50
CA CYS A 183 -10.67 4.55 4.46
C CYS A 183 -10.02 4.25 3.09
N ALA A 184 -8.89 4.88 2.79
CA ALA A 184 -8.15 4.66 1.55
C ALA A 184 -7.46 3.28 1.51
N GLY A 185 -7.30 2.64 2.68
CA GLY A 185 -6.72 1.30 2.81
C GLY A 185 -5.27 1.29 3.29
N PHE A 186 -4.83 2.32 4.00
CA PHE A 186 -3.59 2.24 4.78
C PHE A 186 -3.78 1.25 5.94
N ASP A 187 -2.73 0.47 6.24
CA ASP A 187 -2.79 -0.59 7.25
C ASP A 187 -2.70 -0.05 8.67
N TRP A 188 -2.05 1.11 8.84
CA TRP A 188 -1.97 1.84 10.09
C TRP A 188 -1.93 3.35 9.83
N VAL A 189 -2.65 4.12 10.63
CA VAL A 189 -2.72 5.59 10.52
C VAL A 189 -2.72 6.20 11.91
N ILE A 190 -1.94 7.26 12.13
CA ILE A 190 -1.93 8.06 13.36
C ILE A 190 -1.97 9.55 13.05
N HIS A 191 -2.69 10.29 13.89
CA HIS A 191 -2.66 11.74 13.86
C HIS A 191 -1.58 12.30 14.78
N GLU A 192 -0.40 12.64 14.24
CA GLU A 192 0.73 13.15 15.03
C GLU A 192 0.64 14.64 15.41
N GLY A 193 -0.51 15.28 15.13
CA GLY A 193 -0.77 16.68 15.45
C GLY A 193 -0.41 17.62 14.32
N HIS A 194 0.77 17.43 13.73
CA HIS A 194 1.37 18.34 12.74
C HIS A 194 1.39 17.77 11.32
N HIS A 195 1.06 16.49 11.17
CA HIS A 195 0.77 15.80 9.93
C HIS A 195 -0.04 14.53 10.28
N CYS A 196 -0.48 13.82 9.26
CA CYS A 196 -1.06 12.49 9.37
C CYS A 196 -0.03 11.46 8.91
N HIS A 197 0.42 10.59 9.80
CA HIS A 197 1.33 9.51 9.47
C HIS A 197 0.53 8.27 9.08
N ALA A 198 0.93 7.59 8.01
CA ALA A 198 0.29 6.36 7.58
C ALA A 198 1.30 5.37 7.03
N SER A 199 1.04 4.07 7.21
CA SER A 199 1.92 3.02 6.71
C SER A 199 1.17 1.81 6.17
N ILE A 200 1.90 1.00 5.40
CA ILE A 200 1.37 -0.18 4.71
C ILE A 200 2.10 -1.47 5.11
N ARG A 201 1.35 -2.56 5.08
CA ARG A 201 1.84 -3.91 5.18
C ARG A 201 2.21 -4.41 3.79
N ALA A 202 3.49 -4.72 3.59
CA ALA A 202 3.99 -5.35 2.37
C ALA A 202 5.23 -6.21 2.65
N GLU A 203 5.56 -7.09 1.71
CA GLU A 203 6.86 -7.77 1.71
C GLU A 203 7.97 -6.74 1.55
N SER A 204 8.95 -6.74 2.46
CA SER A 204 10.05 -5.77 2.43
C SER A 204 10.89 -5.95 1.15
N LEU A 205 11.20 -4.83 0.48
CA LEU A 205 12.06 -4.83 -0.71
C LEU A 205 13.49 -5.30 -0.42
N CYS A 206 13.91 -5.31 0.84
CA CYS A 206 15.16 -5.92 1.30
C CYS A 206 15.28 -7.40 0.90
N LEU A 207 14.15 -8.10 0.78
CA LEU A 207 14.10 -9.52 0.40
C LEU A 207 14.17 -9.75 -1.12
N THR A 208 13.88 -8.72 -1.93
CA THR A 208 13.81 -8.83 -3.40
C THR A 208 15.17 -9.19 -4.01
N CYS A 209 16.24 -8.76 -3.36
CA CYS A 209 17.61 -8.83 -3.87
C CYS A 209 18.43 -9.99 -3.29
N GLN A 210 17.80 -10.81 -2.46
CA GLN A 210 18.41 -12.00 -1.83
C GLN A 210 18.07 -13.29 -2.59
N LYS A 211 17.43 -13.19 -3.76
CA LYS A 211 17.05 -14.31 -4.63
C LYS A 211 18.06 -14.57 -5.73
#